data_AF-A0A938PNX9-F1
#
_entry.id   AF-A0A938PNX9-F1
#
_cell.length_a   1.000
_cell.length_b   1.000
_cell.length_c   1.000
_cell.angle_alpha   90.00
_cell.angle_beta   90.00
_cell.angle_gamma   90.00
#
_symmetry.space_group_name_H-M   'P 1'
#
loop_
_entity.id
_entity.type
_entity.pdbx_description
1 polymer ?
#
loop_
_entity_poly.entity_id
_entity_poly.type
_entity_poly.pdbx_seq_one_letter_code
_entity_poly.pdbx_strand_id
1 'polypeptide(L)'
;MKLTRRRAVTGMAATLLCSVIPATVPSRRAYAAIPQIPRLSAQLNEIVTRRGLTGAGVYIFRNGSLIHASTAGDFTPRNVVNVASASKWLAVTTILTVVDDGRLSLDDKISKYVPAFGDDK
;
A
#
# COMPACT_ATOMS: atom_id res chain seq x y z
N MET A 1 39.56 -38.92 -39.16
CA MET A 1 40.21 -37.76 -38.50
C MET A 1 39.25 -36.57 -38.54
N LYS A 2 38.95 -35.97 -37.36
CA LYS A 2 38.04 -34.81 -37.05
C LYS A 2 36.52 -35.12 -37.06
N LEU A 3 35.86 -35.37 -35.91
CA LEU A 3 35.14 -34.42 -34.99
C LEU A 3 34.15 -33.49 -35.74
N THR A 4 32.86 -33.33 -35.42
CA THR A 4 32.26 -33.01 -34.12
C THR A 4 30.71 -33.08 -34.18
N ARG A 5 30.06 -33.48 -33.06
CA ARG A 5 28.60 -33.41 -32.79
C ARG A 5 28.08 -31.97 -32.63
N ARG A 6 26.80 -31.72 -32.97
CA ARG A 6 25.89 -30.83 -32.18
C ARG A 6 24.45 -31.34 -32.22
N ARG A 7 23.91 -31.73 -31.05
CA ARG A 7 22.48 -31.98 -30.81
C ARG A 7 21.85 -30.66 -30.41
N ALA A 8 20.79 -30.23 -31.10
CA ALA A 8 19.99 -29.09 -30.70
C ALA A 8 19.06 -29.51 -29.55
N VAL A 9 19.16 -28.80 -28.42
CA VAL A 9 18.25 -28.91 -27.29
C VAL A 9 17.22 -27.80 -27.44
N THR A 10 15.97 -28.18 -27.70
CA THR A 10 14.83 -27.28 -27.77
C THR A 10 14.45 -26.85 -26.35
N GLY A 11 14.78 -25.61 -25.98
CA GLY A 11 14.40 -25.01 -24.70
C GLY A 11 12.99 -24.43 -24.76
N MET A 12 12.08 -24.97 -23.95
CA MET A 12 10.72 -24.48 -23.73
C MET A 12 10.77 -23.26 -22.80
N ALA A 13 10.55 -22.06 -23.34
CA ALA A 13 10.47 -20.84 -22.55
C ALA A 13 9.08 -20.71 -21.91
N ALA A 14 9.00 -20.98 -20.60
CA ALA A 14 7.83 -20.68 -19.79
C ALA A 14 7.84 -19.19 -19.41
N THR A 15 7.06 -18.37 -20.11
CA THR A 15 6.80 -16.97 -19.74
C THR A 15 5.85 -16.91 -18.55
N LEU A 16 6.41 -16.69 -17.36
CA LEU A 16 5.68 -16.20 -16.19
C LEU A 16 5.25 -14.75 -16.44
N LEU A 17 3.98 -14.53 -16.82
CA LEU A 17 3.37 -13.20 -16.79
C LEU A 17 3.12 -12.81 -15.32
N CYS A 18 4.11 -12.17 -14.70
CA CYS A 18 3.89 -11.41 -13.48
C CYS A 18 3.11 -10.15 -13.88
N SER A 19 1.79 -10.16 -13.71
CA SER A 19 0.97 -8.96 -13.88
C SER A 19 1.28 -8.00 -12.73
N VAL A 20 2.27 -7.14 -12.95
CA VAL A 20 2.47 -5.95 -12.13
C VAL A 20 1.27 -5.06 -12.42
N ILE A 21 0.26 -5.06 -11.57
CA ILE A 21 -0.81 -4.04 -11.64
C ILE A 21 -0.11 -2.71 -11.37
N PRO A 22 0.04 -1.81 -12.36
CA PRO A 22 0.57 -0.50 -12.05
C PRO A 22 -0.46 0.18 -11.15
N ALA A 23 -0.04 0.54 -9.93
CA ALA A 23 -0.81 1.44 -9.08
C ALA A 23 -0.91 2.78 -9.80
N THR A 24 -1.94 2.93 -10.64
CA THR A 24 -2.18 4.14 -11.40
C THR A 24 -2.70 5.19 -10.44
N VAL A 25 -1.80 6.06 -9.96
CA VAL A 25 -2.22 7.25 -9.22
C VAL A 25 -3.04 8.11 -10.18
N PRO A 26 -4.32 8.38 -9.91
CA PRO A 26 -5.17 9.09 -10.86
C PRO A 26 -4.60 10.48 -11.16
N SER A 27 -4.71 10.91 -12.42
CA SER A 27 -4.26 12.25 -12.81
C SER A 27 -5.09 13.33 -12.09
N ARG A 28 -4.54 14.55 -11.97
CA ARG A 28 -5.24 15.69 -11.35
C ARG A 28 -6.64 15.94 -11.97
N ARG A 29 -6.78 15.61 -13.27
CA ARG A 29 -8.04 15.71 -14.02
C ARG A 29 -9.04 14.60 -13.66
N ALA A 30 -8.55 13.38 -13.42
CA ALA A 30 -9.38 12.29 -12.92
C ALA A 30 -9.88 12.57 -11.49
N TYR A 31 -9.07 13.26 -10.68
CA TYR A 31 -9.44 13.63 -9.32
C TYR A 31 -10.60 14.64 -9.26
N ALA A 32 -10.63 15.59 -10.18
CA ALA A 32 -11.71 16.57 -10.29
C ALA A 32 -13.08 15.97 -10.68
N ALA A 33 -13.08 14.75 -11.25
CA ALA A 33 -14.30 14.03 -11.63
C ALA A 33 -14.82 13.08 -10.53
N ILE A 34 -14.13 12.96 -9.39
CA ILE A 34 -14.55 12.08 -8.30
C ILE A 34 -15.81 12.66 -7.64
N PRO A 35 -16.84 11.83 -7.36
CA PRO A 35 -18.04 12.27 -6.66
C PRO A 35 -17.70 13.03 -5.37
N GLN A 36 -18.40 14.14 -5.14
CA GLN A 36 -18.24 14.95 -3.95
C GLN A 36 -19.45 14.77 -3.04
N ILE A 37 -19.20 14.62 -1.74
CA ILE A 37 -20.21 14.66 -0.70
C ILE A 37 -20.05 16.04 -0.05
N PRO A 38 -20.86 17.06 -0.42
CA PRO A 38 -20.55 18.46 -0.11
C PRO A 38 -20.43 18.74 1.40
N ARG A 39 -21.22 18.06 2.22
CA ARG A 39 -21.16 18.19 3.69
C ARG A 39 -19.80 17.77 4.26
N LEU A 40 -19.18 16.72 3.71
CA LEU A 40 -17.85 16.27 4.15
C LEU A 40 -16.76 17.27 3.75
N SER A 41 -16.84 17.81 2.53
CA SER A 41 -15.91 18.84 2.07
C SER A 41 -16.02 20.12 2.91
N ALA A 42 -17.24 20.54 3.25
CA ALA A 42 -17.48 21.68 4.13
C ALA A 42 -16.91 21.45 5.54
N GLN A 43 -17.15 20.28 6.13
CA GLN A 43 -16.58 19.91 7.43
C GLN A 43 -15.05 19.84 7.42
N LEU A 44 -14.45 19.31 6.34
CA LEU A 44 -13.00 19.28 6.19
C LEU A 44 -12.40 20.69 6.19
N ASN A 45 -12.97 21.60 5.41
CA ASN A 45 -12.56 23.02 5.40
C ASN A 45 -12.70 23.67 6.78
N GLU A 46 -13.80 23.40 7.48
CA GLU A 46 -14.03 23.91 8.83
C GLU A 46 -12.99 23.37 9.82
N ILE A 47 -12.66 22.08 9.76
CA ILE A 47 -11.64 21.47 10.62
C ILE A 47 -10.27 22.07 10.34
N VAL A 48 -9.87 22.17 9.08
CA VAL A 48 -8.58 22.76 8.68
C VAL A 48 -8.46 24.19 9.22
N THR A 49 -9.52 24.99 9.04
CA THR A 49 -9.55 26.38 9.53
C THR A 49 -9.52 26.46 11.06
N ARG A 50 -10.44 25.76 11.75
CA ARG A 50 -10.55 25.84 13.23
C ARG A 50 -9.32 25.30 13.95
N ARG A 51 -8.62 24.33 13.35
CA ARG A 51 -7.43 23.70 13.94
C ARG A 51 -6.12 24.36 13.47
N GLY A 52 -6.18 25.34 12.57
CA GLY A 52 -4.99 25.99 12.02
C GLY A 52 -4.07 25.02 11.27
N LEU A 53 -4.63 24.02 10.58
CA LEU A 53 -3.85 23.08 9.78
C LEU A 53 -3.44 23.72 8.45
N THR A 54 -2.24 23.44 7.96
CA THR A 54 -1.81 23.85 6.62
C THR A 54 -2.66 23.20 5.52
N GLY A 55 -3.17 22.00 5.77
CA GLY A 55 -4.13 21.33 4.89
C GLY A 55 -4.42 19.90 5.32
N ALA A 56 -5.46 19.30 4.74
CA ALA A 56 -5.84 17.92 4.95
C ALA A 56 -6.61 17.34 3.74
N GLY A 57 -6.73 16.02 3.68
CA GLY A 57 -7.52 15.32 2.67
C GLY A 57 -8.35 14.18 3.25
N VAL A 58 -9.52 13.92 2.65
CA VAL A 58 -10.42 12.82 3.01
C VAL A 58 -10.79 12.05 1.76
N TYR A 59 -10.63 10.72 1.84
CA TYR A 59 -10.94 9.77 0.77
C TYR A 59 -11.86 8.68 1.31
N ILE A 60 -12.95 8.40 0.60
CA ILE A 60 -13.90 7.34 0.96
C ILE A 60 -14.03 6.37 -0.20
N PHE A 61 -13.73 5.11 0.08
CA PHE A 61 -13.89 4.01 -0.85
C PHE A 61 -15.08 3.14 -0.46
N ARG A 62 -15.79 2.62 -1.46
CA ARG A 62 -16.83 1.60 -1.31
C ARG A 62 -16.67 0.60 -2.45
N ASN A 63 -16.55 -0.69 -2.11
CA ASN A 63 -16.40 -1.78 -3.09
C ASN A 63 -15.28 -1.50 -4.11
N GLY A 64 -14.11 -1.08 -3.63
CA GLY A 64 -12.95 -0.72 -4.46
C GLY A 64 -13.09 0.59 -5.25
N SER A 65 -14.26 1.23 -5.24
CA SER A 65 -14.51 2.49 -5.96
C SER A 65 -14.38 3.70 -5.04
N LEU A 66 -13.67 4.73 -5.50
CA LEU A 66 -13.56 6.00 -4.79
C LEU A 66 -14.86 6.81 -4.96
N ILE A 67 -15.63 6.94 -3.88
CA ILE A 67 -16.94 7.61 -3.87
C ILE A 67 -16.90 9.00 -3.23
N HIS A 68 -15.78 9.38 -2.62
CA HIS A 68 -15.53 10.76 -2.18
C HIS A 68 -14.04 11.06 -2.10
N ALA A 69 -13.63 12.23 -2.59
CA ALA A 69 -12.27 12.74 -2.46
C ALA A 69 -12.28 14.25 -2.31
N SER A 70 -11.95 14.77 -1.13
CA SER A 70 -11.80 16.21 -0.93
C SER A 70 -10.50 16.55 -0.24
N THR A 71 -9.94 17.71 -0.58
CA THR A 71 -8.76 18.28 0.06
C THR A 71 -9.06 19.72 0.45
N ALA A 72 -8.37 20.22 1.48
CA ALA A 72 -8.49 21.57 2.00
C ALA A 72 -7.11 22.13 2.35
N GLY A 73 -6.99 23.46 2.31
CA GLY A 73 -5.69 24.15 2.44
C GLY A 73 -4.73 23.77 1.31
N ASP A 74 -3.45 23.68 1.62
CA ASP A 74 -2.38 23.37 0.65
C ASP A 74 -2.21 21.86 0.39
N PHE A 75 -3.11 21.03 0.91
CA PHE A 75 -3.02 19.59 0.76
C PHE A 75 -3.45 19.15 -0.64
N THR A 76 -2.65 18.27 -1.23
CA THR A 76 -2.87 17.66 -2.54
C THR A 76 -2.75 16.14 -2.43
N PRO A 77 -3.31 15.37 -3.39
CA PRO A 77 -3.16 13.91 -3.41
C PRO A 77 -1.71 13.40 -3.55
N ARG A 78 -0.75 14.29 -3.83
CA ARG A 78 0.67 13.94 -4.00
C ARG A 78 1.52 14.23 -2.76
N ASN A 79 0.95 14.87 -1.74
CA ASN A 79 1.70 15.15 -0.52
C ASN A 79 2.08 13.83 0.18
N VAL A 80 3.37 13.66 0.44
CA VAL A 80 3.87 12.64 1.35
C VAL A 80 3.88 13.24 2.75
N VAL A 81 3.17 12.60 3.68
CA VAL A 81 3.02 13.09 5.06
C VAL A 81 3.37 12.01 6.07
N ASN A 82 3.81 12.43 7.25
CA ASN A 82 4.03 11.53 8.38
C ASN A 82 2.67 11.07 8.93
N VAL A 83 2.34 9.80 8.74
CA VAL A 83 1.07 9.22 9.19
C VAL A 83 1.12 8.61 10.60
N ALA A 84 2.29 8.67 11.26
CA ALA A 84 2.51 8.26 12.64
C ALA A 84 1.93 6.86 12.97
N SER A 85 1.09 6.74 14.00
CA SER A 85 0.52 5.46 14.43
C SER A 85 -0.34 4.76 13.36
N ALA A 86 -0.83 5.45 12.33
CA ALA A 86 -1.51 4.79 11.22
C ALA A 86 -0.58 3.81 10.47
N SER A 87 0.74 4.02 10.51
CA SER A 87 1.71 3.08 9.94
C SER A 87 1.65 1.68 10.56
N LYS A 88 1.09 1.53 11.77
CA LYS A 88 0.97 0.22 12.42
C LYS A 88 0.09 -0.75 11.62
N TRP A 89 -0.95 -0.26 10.94
CA TRP A 89 -1.78 -1.12 10.10
C TRP A 89 -0.95 -1.77 8.99
N LEU A 90 -0.12 -0.98 8.29
CA LEU A 90 0.77 -1.50 7.25
C LEU A 90 1.84 -2.44 7.80
N ALA A 91 2.40 -2.12 8.98
CA ALA A 91 3.37 -3.00 9.65
C ALA A 91 2.76 -4.36 10.01
N VAL A 92 1.55 -4.38 10.58
CA VAL A 92 0.81 -5.61 10.90
C VAL A 92 0.47 -6.39 9.63
N THR A 93 -0.01 -5.74 8.57
CA THR A 93 -0.26 -6.41 7.29
C THR A 93 0.99 -7.10 6.77
N THR A 94 2.15 -6.44 6.85
CA THR A 94 3.43 -7.03 6.42
C THR A 94 3.77 -8.28 7.22
N ILE A 95 3.58 -8.25 8.55
CA ILE A 95 3.82 -9.41 9.43
C ILE A 95 2.85 -10.55 9.08
N LEU A 96 1.56 -10.26 8.93
CA LEU A 96 0.53 -11.27 8.63
C LEU A 96 0.70 -11.91 7.24
N THR A 97 1.23 -11.18 6.25
CA THR A 97 1.59 -11.81 4.97
C THR A 97 2.67 -12.89 5.14
N VAL A 98 3.64 -12.68 6.04
CA VAL A 98 4.66 -13.70 6.36
C VAL A 98 4.06 -14.88 7.13
N VAL A 99 3.00 -14.65 7.92
CA VAL A 99 2.21 -15.72 8.57
C VAL A 99 1.46 -16.54 7.53
N ASP A 100 0.79 -15.89 6.57
CA ASP A 100 0.06 -16.56 5.49
C ASP A 100 0.99 -17.45 4.63
N ASP A 101 2.24 -17.00 4.43
CA ASP A 101 3.29 -17.77 3.76
C ASP A 101 3.81 -18.98 4.59
N GLY A 102 3.34 -19.16 5.83
CA GLY A 102 3.75 -20.24 6.74
C GLY A 102 5.16 -20.07 7.32
N ARG A 103 5.76 -18.88 7.19
CA ARG A 103 7.15 -18.59 7.61
C ARG A 103 7.24 -18.04 9.04
N LEU A 104 6.12 -17.62 9.59
CA LEU A 104 5.95 -17.10 10.96
C LEU A 104 4.67 -17.70 11.53
N SER A 105 4.64 -18.08 12.80
CA SER A 105 3.39 -18.30 13.54
C SER A 105 3.15 -17.14 14.51
N LEU A 106 1.89 -16.74 14.69
CA LEU A 106 1.51 -15.79 15.72
C LEU A 106 1.70 -16.34 17.14
N ASP A 107 1.79 -17.67 17.28
CA ASP A 107 2.06 -18.36 18.54
C ASP A 107 3.55 -18.61 18.79
N ASP A 108 4.42 -18.24 17.84
CA ASP A 108 5.86 -18.36 18.05
C ASP A 108 6.33 -17.41 19.14
N LYS A 109 7.18 -17.92 20.04
CA LYS A 109 7.95 -17.05 20.96
C LYS A 109 8.85 -16.11 20.16
N ILE A 110 8.95 -14.85 20.59
CA ILE A 110 9.84 -13.85 19.97
C ILE A 110 11.29 -14.35 19.92
N SER A 111 11.73 -15.07 20.96
CA SER A 111 13.08 -15.59 21.09
C SER A 111 13.50 -16.60 20.03
N LYS A 112 12.52 -17.22 19.34
CA LYS A 112 12.76 -18.04 18.14
C LYS A 112 13.44 -17.23 17.02
N TYR A 113 13.15 -15.93 16.93
CA TYR A 113 13.63 -15.03 15.87
C TYR A 113 14.63 -14.00 16.36
N VAL A 114 14.53 -13.58 17.62
CA VAL A 114 15.39 -12.56 18.23
C VAL A 114 15.96 -13.10 19.54
N PRO A 115 17.15 -13.76 19.51
CA PRO A 115 17.71 -14.45 20.68
C PRO A 115 17.92 -13.57 21.92
N ALA A 116 18.06 -12.25 21.74
CA ALA A 116 18.21 -11.29 22.83
C ALA A 116 16.99 -11.23 23.79
N PHE A 117 15.83 -11.75 23.36
CA PHE A 117 14.63 -11.81 24.19
C PHE A 117 14.61 -13.03 25.14
N GLY A 118 15.64 -13.89 25.15
CA GLY A 118 15.78 -14.98 26.12
C GLY A 118 14.59 -15.95 26.14
N ASP A 119 14.25 -16.51 27.30
CA ASP A 119 12.99 -17.26 27.49
C ASP A 119 11.85 -16.36 27.98
N ASP A 120 12.04 -15.03 27.92
CA ASP A 120 11.06 -14.08 28.44
C ASP A 120 9.80 -14.10 27.58
N LYS A 121 8.68 -14.22 28.30
CA LYS A 121 7.34 -14.61 27.83
C LYS A 121 6.88 -13.94 26.54
#